data_AF-A0A497C3Y7-F1
#
_entry.id   AF-A0A497C3Y7-F1
#
_cell.length_a   1.000
_cell.length_b   1.000
_cell.length_c   1.000
_cell.angle_alpha   90.00
_cell.angle_beta   90.00
_cell.angle_gamma   90.00
#
_symmetry.space_group_name_H-M   'P 1'
#
loop_
_entity.id
_entity.type
_entity.pdbx_description
1 polymer ?
#
loop_
_entity_poly.entity_id
_entity_poly.type
_entity_poly.pdbx_seq_one_letter_code
_entity_poly.pdbx_strand_id
1 'polypeptide(L)'
;MDRDVKNQLESQDPRERAQAIKTLAFSGEGKNGDILKEIHESDPDPRVREYARKAALHLYQNLKEKPDRSPQPVEKKSFKPRAGELTSVTLDRTPKKKDKGAVSRPDREKAEKLVQRAFTLYSTDQPQKAIKVFAKALEINPGLEGQTFAGNLAMELTGLSLETAFDSILGRKGQKELMESVEEQEKEKTPRPVRPLSVILLILALIALGIVASRFIL
;
A
#
# COMPACT_ATOMS: atom_id res chain seq x y z
N MET A 1 -1.63 -2.33 -28.48
CA MET A 1 -2.43 -1.85 -27.34
C MET A 1 -3.76 -2.54 -27.39
N ASP A 2 -4.06 -3.34 -26.37
CA ASP A 2 -5.37 -3.94 -26.22
C ASP A 2 -6.41 -2.83 -26.10
N ARG A 3 -7.54 -2.97 -26.83
CA ARG A 3 -8.63 -1.99 -26.82
C ARG A 3 -9.14 -1.71 -25.41
N ASP A 4 -9.01 -2.69 -24.53
CA ASP A 4 -9.42 -2.62 -23.13
C ASP A 4 -8.58 -1.63 -22.31
N VAL A 5 -7.27 -1.55 -22.55
CA VAL A 5 -6.38 -0.64 -21.79
C VAL A 5 -6.69 0.82 -22.12
N LYS A 6 -6.99 1.13 -23.39
CA LYS A 6 -7.34 2.50 -23.80
C LYS A 6 -8.63 2.96 -23.13
N ASN A 7 -9.65 2.11 -23.12
CA ASN A 7 -10.92 2.42 -22.45
C ASN A 7 -10.74 2.61 -20.94
N GLN A 8 -9.89 1.80 -20.30
CA GLN A 8 -9.60 1.95 -18.88
C GLN A 8 -8.87 3.26 -18.54
N LEU A 9 -8.01 3.77 -19.41
CA LEU A 9 -7.35 5.07 -19.23
C LEU A 9 -8.33 6.24 -19.32
N GLU A 10 -9.41 6.10 -20.06
CA GLU A 10 -10.47 7.10 -20.21
C GLU A 10 -11.56 6.95 -19.11
N SER A 11 -11.46 5.96 -18.23
CA SER A 11 -12.43 5.73 -17.16
C SER A 11 -12.47 6.89 -16.16
N GLN A 12 -13.66 7.20 -15.66
CA GLN A 12 -13.80 8.18 -14.57
C GLN A 12 -13.27 7.65 -13.24
N ASP A 13 -13.21 6.33 -13.04
CA ASP A 13 -12.66 5.75 -11.82
C ASP A 13 -11.13 5.83 -11.83
N PRO A 14 -10.49 6.57 -10.90
CA PRO A 14 -9.03 6.64 -10.81
C PRO A 14 -8.37 5.27 -10.57
N ARG A 15 -9.07 4.30 -9.99
CA ARG A 15 -8.55 2.94 -9.76
C ARG A 15 -8.37 2.18 -11.06
N GLU A 16 -9.33 2.28 -11.98
CA GLU A 16 -9.26 1.65 -13.30
C GLU A 16 -8.12 2.28 -14.13
N ARG A 17 -7.99 3.62 -14.10
CA ARG A 17 -6.86 4.31 -14.75
C ARG A 17 -5.51 3.87 -14.19
N ALA A 18 -5.38 3.78 -12.86
CA ALA A 18 -4.16 3.28 -12.22
C ALA A 18 -3.81 1.85 -12.63
N GLN A 19 -4.81 0.97 -12.77
CA GLN A 19 -4.62 -0.39 -13.24
C GLN A 19 -4.14 -0.44 -14.70
N ALA A 20 -4.69 0.40 -15.57
CA ALA A 20 -4.25 0.51 -16.96
C ALA A 20 -2.80 1.03 -17.07
N ILE A 21 -2.44 2.04 -16.28
CA ILE A 21 -1.06 2.57 -16.16
C ILE A 21 -0.08 1.45 -15.77
N LYS A 22 -0.47 0.60 -14.82
CA LYS A 22 0.33 -0.55 -14.40
C LYS A 22 0.53 -1.53 -15.55
N THR A 23 -0.52 -1.84 -16.31
CA THR A 23 -0.44 -2.69 -17.51
C THR A 23 0.48 -2.09 -18.58
N LEU A 24 0.42 -0.77 -18.81
CA LEU A 24 1.32 -0.07 -19.74
C LEU A 24 2.79 -0.18 -19.35
N ALA A 25 3.12 -0.07 -18.06
CA ALA A 25 4.49 -0.19 -17.58
C ALA A 25 5.04 -1.62 -17.72
N PHE A 26 4.20 -2.63 -17.51
CA PHE A 26 4.62 -4.04 -17.57
C PHE A 26 4.71 -4.59 -18.99
N SER A 27 4.07 -3.99 -20.00
CA SER A 27 4.26 -4.43 -21.38
C SER A 27 5.70 -4.24 -21.88
N GLY A 28 6.45 -3.31 -21.29
CA GLY A 28 7.83 -3.02 -21.68
C GLY A 28 7.98 -2.37 -23.06
N GLU A 29 6.90 -1.84 -23.63
CA GLU A 29 6.90 -1.16 -24.93
C GLU A 29 7.38 0.29 -24.76
N GLY A 30 8.46 0.69 -25.43
CA GLY A 30 9.05 2.03 -25.28
C GLY A 30 8.09 3.19 -25.57
N LYS A 31 7.19 3.03 -26.55
CA LYS A 31 6.16 4.01 -26.90
C LYS A 31 5.15 4.30 -25.77
N ASN A 32 5.05 3.42 -24.77
CA ASN A 32 4.18 3.68 -23.63
C ASN A 32 4.74 4.77 -22.71
N GLY A 33 6.05 5.08 -22.81
CA GLY A 33 6.67 6.15 -22.03
C GLY A 33 6.03 7.51 -22.27
N ASP A 34 5.71 7.83 -23.53
CA ASP A 34 5.09 9.11 -23.89
C ASP A 34 3.67 9.23 -23.31
N ILE A 35 2.89 8.14 -23.36
CA ILE A 35 1.53 8.09 -22.81
C ILE A 35 1.57 8.23 -21.27
N LEU A 36 2.49 7.54 -20.60
CA LEU A 36 2.67 7.65 -19.16
C LEU A 36 3.08 9.07 -18.75
N LYS A 37 3.89 9.75 -19.58
CA LYS A 37 4.26 11.14 -19.36
C LYS A 37 3.05 12.08 -19.52
N GLU A 38 2.26 11.91 -20.57
CA GLU A 38 1.04 12.71 -20.80
C GLU A 38 0.04 12.58 -19.64
N ILE A 39 -0.18 11.35 -19.15
CA ILE A 39 -1.04 11.11 -17.98
C ILE A 39 -0.49 11.79 -16.73
N HIS A 40 0.84 11.73 -16.51
CA HIS A 40 1.47 12.41 -15.39
C HIS A 40 1.26 13.94 -15.42
N GLU A 41 1.19 14.54 -16.60
CA GLU A 41 1.03 15.99 -16.75
C GLU A 41 -0.45 16.43 -16.69
N SER A 42 -1.38 15.59 -17.15
CA SER A 42 -2.76 16.01 -17.45
C SER A 42 -3.85 15.33 -16.62
N ASP A 43 -3.60 14.20 -15.94
CA ASP A 43 -4.67 13.51 -15.19
C ASP A 43 -5.19 14.39 -14.05
N PRO A 44 -6.51 14.54 -13.88
CA PRO A 44 -7.09 15.37 -12.82
C PRO A 44 -6.73 14.85 -11.41
N ASP A 45 -6.55 13.54 -11.23
CA ASP A 45 -6.26 12.93 -9.94
C ASP A 45 -4.74 12.93 -9.65
N PRO A 46 -4.28 13.59 -8.55
CA PRO A 46 -2.86 13.63 -8.19
C PRO A 46 -2.24 12.26 -7.92
N ARG A 47 -3.01 11.29 -7.42
CA ARG A 47 -2.53 9.93 -7.15
C ARG A 47 -2.26 9.18 -8.45
N VAL A 48 -3.14 9.37 -9.45
CA VAL A 48 -2.96 8.79 -10.79
C VAL A 48 -1.73 9.40 -11.48
N ARG A 49 -1.51 10.72 -11.35
CA ARG A 49 -0.28 11.38 -11.84
C ARG A 49 0.97 10.78 -11.22
N GLU A 50 0.98 10.52 -9.91
CA GLU A 50 2.14 9.91 -9.24
C GLU A 50 2.36 8.44 -9.66
N TYR A 51 1.28 7.68 -9.88
CA TYR A 51 1.38 6.34 -10.45
C TYR A 51 2.01 6.34 -11.84
N ALA A 52 1.57 7.25 -12.71
CA ALA A 52 2.12 7.39 -14.06
C ALA A 52 3.62 7.72 -14.05
N ARG A 53 4.06 8.62 -13.14
CA ARG A 53 5.48 8.95 -12.94
C ARG A 53 6.32 7.72 -12.55
N LYS A 54 5.84 6.93 -11.58
CA LYS A 54 6.52 5.70 -11.12
C LYS A 54 6.55 4.63 -12.21
N ALA A 55 5.45 4.46 -12.93
CA ALA A 55 5.32 3.57 -14.07
C ALA A 55 6.32 3.91 -15.19
N ALA A 56 6.46 5.20 -15.54
CA ALA A 56 7.42 5.66 -16.53
C ALA A 56 8.87 5.38 -16.10
N LEU A 57 9.20 5.61 -14.83
CA LEU A 57 10.53 5.29 -14.29
C LEU A 57 10.86 3.80 -14.39
N HIS A 58 9.89 2.95 -14.03
CA HIS A 58 10.03 1.50 -14.12
C HIS A 58 10.21 1.04 -15.58
N LEU A 59 9.44 1.59 -16.51
CA LEU A 59 9.58 1.31 -17.94
C LEU A 59 10.99 1.68 -18.43
N TYR A 60 11.50 2.86 -18.05
CA TYR A 60 12.84 3.32 -18.42
C TYR A 60 13.95 2.38 -17.92
N GLN A 61 13.86 1.92 -16.67
CA GLN A 61 14.81 0.94 -16.10
C GLN A 61 14.80 -0.36 -16.91
N ASN A 62 13.63 -0.89 -17.22
CA ASN A 62 13.49 -2.15 -17.98
C ASN A 62 13.99 -2.03 -19.43
N LEU A 63 13.81 -0.87 -20.07
CA LEU A 63 14.35 -0.62 -21.42
C LEU A 63 15.86 -0.50 -21.40
N LYS A 64 16.43 0.14 -20.38
CA LYS A 64 17.88 0.28 -20.21
C LYS A 64 18.58 -1.07 -19.97
N GLU A 65 17.89 -2.03 -19.37
CA GLU A 65 18.40 -3.39 -19.12
C GLU A 65 18.29 -4.34 -20.33
N LYS A 66 17.66 -3.90 -21.44
CA LYS A 66 17.59 -4.63 -22.71
C LYS A 66 18.62 -4.20 -23.79
N PRO A 67 19.90 -3.89 -23.52
CA PRO A 67 20.86 -3.79 -24.60
C PRO A 67 21.31 -5.21 -24.96
N ASP A 68 20.80 -5.71 -26.09
CA ASP A 68 21.46 -6.66 -26.99
C ASP A 68 22.33 -7.74 -26.33
N ARG A 69 21.80 -8.41 -25.30
CA ARG A 69 22.34 -9.69 -24.86
C ARG A 69 21.71 -10.78 -25.73
N SER A 70 22.13 -10.81 -27.00
CA SER A 70 22.46 -12.11 -27.57
C SER A 70 23.31 -12.81 -26.50
N PRO A 71 22.97 -14.03 -26.03
CA PRO A 71 23.80 -14.74 -25.09
C PRO A 71 25.14 -14.98 -25.78
N GLN A 72 26.09 -14.05 -25.63
CA GLN A 72 27.47 -14.34 -25.90
C GLN A 72 27.77 -15.57 -25.04
N PRO A 73 28.28 -16.66 -25.63
CA PRO A 73 28.75 -17.79 -24.85
C PRO A 73 29.64 -17.18 -23.78
N VAL A 74 29.24 -17.33 -22.52
CA VAL A 74 30.06 -16.90 -21.40
C VAL A 74 31.26 -17.83 -21.48
N GLU A 75 32.29 -17.40 -22.22
CA GLU A 75 33.59 -18.01 -22.22
C GLU A 75 33.96 -18.05 -20.75
N LYS A 76 33.93 -19.25 -20.16
CA LYS A 76 34.26 -19.50 -18.77
C LYS A 76 35.73 -19.15 -18.61
N LYS A 77 36.06 -17.87 -18.57
CA LYS A 77 37.33 -17.40 -18.06
C LYS A 77 37.34 -17.85 -16.63
N SER A 78 38.12 -18.88 -16.37
CA SER A 78 38.38 -19.41 -15.04
C SER A 78 38.75 -18.22 -14.16
N PHE A 79 37.79 -17.78 -13.34
CA PHE A 79 38.06 -16.83 -12.30
C PHE A 79 38.98 -17.56 -11.32
N LYS A 80 40.30 -17.36 -11.46
CA LYS A 80 41.23 -17.66 -10.38
C LYS A 80 41.02 -16.53 -9.38
N PRO A 81 40.39 -16.76 -8.21
CA PRO A 81 40.32 -15.73 -7.20
C PRO A 81 41.75 -15.32 -6.86
N ARG A 82 42.09 -14.07 -7.17
CA ARG A 82 43.36 -13.48 -6.76
C ARG A 82 43.20 -13.16 -5.27
N ALA A 83 43.68 -14.06 -4.42
CA ALA A 83 43.82 -13.83 -3.00
C ALA A 83 44.76 -12.63 -2.82
N GLY A 84 44.22 -11.44 -2.56
CA GLY A 84 45.07 -10.27 -2.36
C GLY A 84 44.40 -8.91 -2.19
N GLU A 85 43.22 -8.66 -2.75
CA GLU A 85 42.60 -7.32 -2.65
C GLU A 85 41.21 -7.39 -2.02
N LEU A 86 41.22 -7.58 -0.69
CA LEU A 86 40.13 -7.17 0.18
C LEU A 86 40.25 -5.66 0.40
N THR A 87 39.75 -4.86 -0.54
CA THR A 87 39.31 -3.51 -0.19
C THR A 87 38.11 -3.66 0.72
N SER A 88 38.35 -3.44 2.01
CA SER A 88 37.35 -3.34 3.06
C SER A 88 36.41 -2.18 2.76
N VAL A 89 35.37 -2.44 1.98
CA VAL A 89 34.17 -1.60 1.98
C VAL A 89 33.55 -1.81 3.35
N THR A 90 33.76 -0.85 4.24
CA THR A 90 33.08 -0.74 5.51
C THR A 90 31.60 -0.45 5.22
N LEU A 91 30.84 -1.52 4.95
CA LEU A 91 29.38 -1.52 5.04
C LEU A 91 29.04 -1.36 6.53
N ASP A 92 29.10 -0.11 6.96
CA ASP A 92 28.79 0.28 8.31
C ASP A 92 27.27 0.13 8.53
N ARG A 93 26.93 -0.70 9.53
CA ARG A 93 25.59 -0.93 10.10
C ARG A 93 24.62 -1.80 9.31
N THR A 94 24.98 -3.06 9.10
CA THR A 94 23.98 -4.13 9.26
C THR A 94 23.60 -4.15 10.75
N PRO A 95 22.34 -3.89 11.14
CA PRO A 95 21.95 -3.95 12.53
C PRO A 95 22.28 -5.33 13.08
N LYS A 96 23.06 -5.37 14.17
CA LYS A 96 23.38 -6.60 14.90
C LYS A 96 22.08 -7.34 15.14
N LYS A 97 21.90 -8.45 14.44
CA LYS A 97 20.81 -9.39 14.61
C LYS A 97 20.89 -9.82 16.07
N LYS A 98 20.11 -9.20 16.96
CA LYS A 98 19.90 -9.74 18.32
C LYS A 98 19.51 -11.19 18.10
N ASP A 99 20.19 -12.12 18.76
CA ASP A 99 19.87 -13.55 18.68
C ASP A 99 18.47 -13.77 19.24
N LYS A 100 17.47 -13.56 18.38
CA LYS A 100 16.08 -13.86 18.67
C LYS A 100 16.03 -15.37 18.78
N GLY A 101 15.74 -15.86 19.99
CA GLY A 101 15.85 -17.26 20.37
C GLY A 101 15.27 -18.20 19.32
N ALA A 102 15.89 -19.36 19.16
CA ALA A 102 15.48 -20.36 18.19
C ALA A 102 14.02 -20.78 18.43
N VAL A 103 13.11 -20.26 17.62
CA VAL A 103 11.68 -20.60 17.64
C VAL A 103 11.49 -22.01 17.08
N SER A 104 10.60 -22.80 17.68
CA SER A 104 10.31 -24.15 17.22
C SER A 104 9.73 -24.16 15.80
N ARG A 105 9.93 -25.26 15.05
CA ARG A 105 9.33 -25.39 13.69
C ARG A 105 7.79 -25.22 13.71
N PRO A 106 7.04 -25.86 14.64
CA PRO A 106 5.58 -25.67 14.72
C PRO A 106 5.16 -24.22 14.99
N ASP A 107 5.87 -23.52 15.88
CA ASP A 107 5.56 -22.13 16.22
C ASP A 107 5.83 -21.20 15.03
N ARG A 108 6.90 -21.45 14.28
CA ARG A 108 7.19 -20.73 13.04
C ARG A 108 6.06 -20.87 12.03
N GLU A 109 5.59 -22.09 11.77
CA GLU A 109 4.49 -22.33 10.83
C GLU A 109 3.19 -21.67 11.30
N LYS A 110 2.89 -21.75 12.60
CA LYS A 110 1.74 -21.09 13.21
C LYS A 110 1.81 -19.56 13.06
N ALA A 111 2.97 -18.97 13.29
CA ALA A 111 3.19 -17.54 13.09
C ALA A 111 3.01 -17.14 11.61
N GLU A 112 3.56 -17.92 10.68
CA GLU A 112 3.41 -17.69 9.23
C GLU A 112 1.92 -17.70 8.79
N LYS A 113 1.13 -18.66 9.30
CA LYS A 113 -0.34 -18.69 9.06
C LYS A 113 -1.05 -17.45 9.61
N LEU A 114 -0.63 -16.93 10.77
CA LEU A 114 -1.19 -15.70 11.32
C LEU A 114 -0.82 -14.48 10.48
N VAL A 115 0.41 -14.40 9.96
CA VAL A 115 0.82 -13.32 9.04
C VAL A 115 -0.05 -13.33 7.78
N GLN A 116 -0.27 -14.50 7.16
CA GLN A 116 -1.15 -14.63 5.99
C GLN A 116 -2.58 -14.19 6.31
N ARG A 117 -3.12 -14.59 7.46
CA ARG A 117 -4.46 -14.16 7.91
C ARG A 117 -4.54 -12.66 8.14
N ALA A 118 -3.50 -12.05 8.73
CA ALA A 118 -3.45 -10.60 8.91
C ALA A 118 -3.46 -9.87 7.57
N PHE A 119 -2.72 -10.37 6.58
CA PHE A 119 -2.75 -9.84 5.21
C PHE A 119 -4.14 -9.93 4.56
N THR A 120 -4.84 -11.06 4.70
CA THR A 120 -6.22 -11.19 4.22
C THR A 120 -7.16 -10.19 4.91
N LEU A 121 -7.02 -9.99 6.22
CA LEU A 121 -7.83 -9.02 6.97
C LEU A 121 -7.57 -7.58 6.52
N TYR A 122 -6.31 -7.21 6.29
CA TYR A 122 -5.96 -5.90 5.75
C TYR A 122 -6.58 -5.70 4.36
N SER A 123 -6.46 -6.70 3.49
CA SER A 123 -6.98 -6.65 2.11
C SER A 123 -8.52 -6.60 2.03
N THR A 124 -9.21 -6.98 3.11
CA THR A 124 -10.67 -6.94 3.24
C THR A 124 -11.14 -5.74 4.08
N ASP A 125 -10.33 -4.69 4.13
CA ASP A 125 -10.60 -3.42 4.81
C ASP A 125 -10.91 -3.60 6.32
N GLN A 126 -10.23 -4.54 6.97
CA GLN A 126 -10.31 -4.78 8.42
C GLN A 126 -8.94 -4.57 9.11
N PRO A 127 -8.33 -3.38 8.98
CA PRO A 127 -6.97 -3.09 9.47
C PRO A 127 -6.82 -3.31 10.99
N GLN A 128 -7.81 -2.95 11.80
CA GLN A 128 -7.75 -3.16 13.25
C GLN A 128 -7.61 -4.63 13.64
N LYS A 129 -8.34 -5.53 12.96
CA LYS A 129 -8.24 -6.98 13.19
C LYS A 129 -6.91 -7.52 12.67
N ALA A 130 -6.44 -6.99 11.55
CA ALA A 130 -5.15 -7.35 10.98
C ALA A 130 -4.00 -7.05 11.95
N ILE A 131 -3.96 -5.85 12.55
CA ILE A 131 -2.96 -5.47 13.55
C ILE A 131 -2.94 -6.45 14.72
N LYS A 132 -4.10 -6.81 15.28
CA LYS A 132 -4.19 -7.76 16.40
C LYS A 132 -3.69 -9.16 16.03
N VAL A 133 -4.03 -9.65 14.85
CA VAL A 133 -3.60 -10.97 14.37
C VAL A 133 -2.10 -10.96 14.09
N PHE A 134 -1.58 -9.88 13.52
CA PHE A 134 -0.16 -9.72 13.22
C PHE A 134 0.68 -9.60 14.50
N ALA A 135 0.22 -8.86 15.51
CA ALA A 135 0.87 -8.79 16.82
C ALA A 135 1.04 -10.18 17.45
N LYS A 136 0.01 -11.02 17.41
CA LYS A 136 0.09 -12.41 17.87
C LYS A 136 1.11 -13.24 17.08
N ALA A 137 1.29 -12.97 15.79
CA ALA A 137 2.31 -13.64 15.00
C ALA A 137 3.72 -13.27 15.50
N LEU A 138 3.95 -12.00 15.80
CA LEU A 138 5.22 -11.49 16.35
C LEU A 138 5.51 -12.02 17.76
N GLU A 139 4.49 -12.18 18.60
CA GLU A 139 4.62 -12.81 19.92
C GLU A 139 5.10 -14.27 19.83
N ILE A 140 4.61 -15.02 18.83
CA ILE A 140 4.99 -16.42 18.61
C ILE A 140 6.38 -16.52 17.97
N ASN A 141 6.68 -15.66 16.99
CA ASN A 141 7.94 -15.67 16.27
C ASN A 141 8.50 -14.25 16.11
N PRO A 142 9.34 -13.77 17.06
CA PRO A 142 9.95 -12.44 16.96
C PRO A 142 10.95 -12.34 15.80
N GLY A 143 11.38 -13.48 15.23
CA GLY A 143 12.20 -13.53 14.01
C GLY A 143 11.50 -12.97 12.77
N LEU A 144 10.18 -12.80 12.81
CA LEU A 144 9.40 -12.17 11.74
C LEU A 144 9.81 -10.72 11.47
N GLU A 145 10.33 -9.98 12.46
CA GLU A 145 10.77 -8.58 12.25
C GLU A 145 11.90 -8.48 11.21
N GLY A 146 12.69 -9.55 11.04
CA GLY A 146 13.75 -9.60 10.03
C GLY A 146 13.28 -10.09 8.66
N GLN A 147 12.00 -10.41 8.48
CA GLN A 147 11.46 -10.89 7.21
C GLN A 147 10.91 -9.74 6.39
N THR A 148 11.33 -9.64 5.12
CA THR A 148 10.90 -8.57 4.20
C THR A 148 9.38 -8.47 4.09
N PHE A 149 8.68 -9.61 3.96
CA PHE A 149 7.23 -9.60 3.81
C PHE A 149 6.51 -9.08 5.07
N ALA A 150 6.91 -9.57 6.24
CA ALA A 150 6.34 -9.11 7.51
C ALA A 150 6.66 -7.63 7.77
N GLY A 151 7.86 -7.18 7.40
CA GLY A 151 8.25 -5.77 7.47
C GLY A 151 7.38 -4.86 6.61
N ASN A 152 7.15 -5.24 5.36
CA ASN A 152 6.26 -4.49 4.47
C ASN A 152 4.82 -4.45 5.01
N LEU A 153 4.31 -5.59 5.50
CA LEU A 153 2.98 -5.64 6.10
C LEU A 153 2.88 -4.75 7.35
N ALA A 154 3.92 -4.71 8.19
CA ALA A 154 3.95 -3.85 9.37
C ALA A 154 3.89 -2.36 9.00
N MET A 155 4.64 -1.94 7.99
CA MET A 155 4.61 -0.56 7.49
C MET A 155 3.25 -0.20 6.88
N GLU A 156 2.65 -1.08 6.09
CA GLU A 156 1.31 -0.88 5.52
C GLU A 156 0.22 -0.78 6.59
N LEU A 157 0.27 -1.63 7.61
CA LEU A 157 -0.72 -1.63 8.70
C LEU A 157 -0.66 -0.40 9.59
N THR A 158 0.50 0.25 9.68
CA THR A 158 0.74 1.35 10.63
C THR A 158 0.94 2.71 9.95
N GLY A 159 1.34 2.73 8.68
CA GLY A 159 1.81 3.93 7.99
C GLY A 159 3.16 4.45 8.51
N LEU A 160 3.89 3.67 9.32
CA LEU A 160 5.14 4.08 9.96
C LEU A 160 6.37 3.45 9.28
N SER A 161 7.56 3.94 9.65
CA SER A 161 8.83 3.33 9.26
C SER A 161 8.97 1.92 9.84
N LEU A 162 9.78 1.05 9.21
CA LEU A 162 9.96 -0.34 9.61
C LEU A 162 10.28 -0.52 11.11
N GLU A 163 11.22 0.27 11.64
CA GLU A 163 11.65 0.20 13.04
C GLU A 163 10.51 0.61 13.98
N THR A 164 9.87 1.75 13.71
CA THR A 164 8.77 2.27 14.51
C THR A 164 7.49 1.42 14.42
N ALA A 165 7.26 0.76 13.28
CA ALA A 165 6.08 -0.06 13.03
C ALA A 165 6.02 -1.25 13.98
N PHE A 166 7.12 -1.99 14.14
CA PHE A 166 7.17 -3.14 15.04
C PHE A 166 7.02 -2.75 16.50
N ASP A 167 7.68 -1.68 16.93
CA ASP A 167 7.56 -1.15 18.29
C ASP A 167 6.12 -0.73 18.61
N SER A 168 5.45 -0.09 17.65
CA SER A 168 4.05 0.34 17.80
C SER A 168 3.09 -0.84 17.85
N ILE A 169 3.34 -1.89 17.06
CA ILE A 169 2.53 -3.11 17.06
C ILE A 169 2.76 -3.95 18.33
N LEU A 170 3.96 -3.99 18.91
CA LEU A 170 4.24 -4.79 20.11
C LEU A 170 3.90 -4.04 21.41
N GLY A 171 3.97 -2.70 21.42
CA GLY A 171 3.65 -1.88 22.57
C GLY A 171 2.14 -1.79 22.83
N ARG A 172 1.67 -2.12 24.04
CA ARG A 172 0.24 -1.96 24.42
C ARG A 172 -0.28 -0.53 24.22
N LYS A 173 0.58 0.48 24.41
CA LYS A 173 0.23 1.89 24.20
C LYS A 173 0.14 2.20 22.70
N GLY A 174 1.16 1.82 21.93
CA GLY A 174 1.18 1.99 20.48
C GLY A 174 0.02 1.28 19.78
N GLN A 175 -0.33 0.07 20.21
CA GLN A 175 -1.51 -0.64 19.68
C GLN A 175 -2.81 0.15 19.89
N LYS A 176 -3.00 0.77 21.05
CA LYS A 176 -4.21 1.55 21.32
C LYS A 176 -4.27 2.79 20.41
N GLU A 177 -3.16 3.53 20.31
CA GLU A 177 -3.06 4.71 19.46
C GLU A 177 -3.26 4.37 17.98
N LEU A 178 -2.69 3.25 17.50
CA LEU A 178 -2.91 2.73 16.15
C LEU A 178 -4.37 2.34 15.90
N MET A 179 -5.02 1.71 16.88
CA MET A 179 -6.42 1.34 16.74
C MET A 179 -7.35 2.56 16.71
N GLU A 180 -7.05 3.57 17.52
CA GLU A 180 -7.78 4.84 17.58
C GLU A 180 -7.62 5.63 16.27
N SER A 181 -6.40 5.76 15.73
CA SER A 181 -6.17 6.45 14.46
C SER A 181 -6.84 5.77 13.27
N VAL A 182 -6.89 4.43 13.25
CA VAL A 182 -7.63 3.67 12.25
C VAL A 182 -9.14 3.91 12.37
N GLU A 183 -9.67 3.99 13.59
CA GLU A 183 -11.09 4.29 13.82
C GLU A 183 -11.46 5.70 13.35
N GLU A 184 -10.57 6.68 13.58
CA GLU A 184 -10.74 8.05 13.08
C GLU A 184 -10.75 8.09 11.55
N GLN A 185 -9.84 7.37 10.88
CA GLN A 185 -9.83 7.27 9.42
C GLN A 185 -11.09 6.60 8.86
N GLU A 186 -11.62 5.57 9.54
CA GLU A 186 -12.89 4.95 9.16
C GLU A 186 -14.06 5.94 9.31
N LYS A 187 -14.11 6.71 10.41
CA LYS A 187 -15.12 7.76 10.63
C LYS A 187 -15.05 8.89 9.60
N GLU A 188 -13.86 9.23 9.12
CA GLU A 188 -13.67 10.24 8.09
C GLU A 188 -14.13 9.73 6.71
N LYS A 189 -13.90 8.45 6.40
CA LYS A 189 -14.36 7.82 5.16
C LYS A 189 -15.87 7.61 5.10
N THR A 190 -16.54 7.42 6.23
CA THR A 190 -18.01 7.41 6.23
C THR A 190 -18.48 8.84 5.97
N PRO A 191 -19.11 9.14 4.82
CA PRO A 191 -19.63 10.46 4.58
C PRO A 191 -20.57 10.78 5.73
N ARG A 192 -20.29 11.86 6.48
CA ARG A 192 -21.22 12.37 7.50
C ARG A 192 -22.59 12.36 6.84
N PRO A 193 -23.63 11.76 7.44
CA PRO A 193 -24.95 11.79 6.86
C PRO A 193 -25.26 13.27 6.67
N VAL A 194 -25.21 13.72 5.42
CA VAL A 194 -25.59 15.07 5.05
C VAL A 194 -27.05 15.04 5.41
N ARG A 195 -27.41 15.55 6.60
CA ARG A 195 -28.81 15.79 6.93
C ARG A 195 -29.24 16.71 5.82
N PRO A 196 -29.98 16.22 4.83
CA PRO A 196 -30.14 17.00 3.63
C PRO A 196 -30.89 18.24 4.12
N LEU A 197 -30.33 19.42 3.85
CA LEU A 197 -30.93 20.70 4.26
C LEU A 197 -32.41 20.75 3.86
N SER A 198 -32.79 19.99 2.83
CA SER A 198 -34.17 19.72 2.43
C SER A 198 -35.06 19.13 3.51
N VAL A 199 -34.61 18.23 4.40
CA VAL A 199 -35.45 17.67 5.48
C VAL A 199 -35.71 18.71 6.57
N ILE A 200 -34.70 19.52 6.93
CA ILE A 200 -34.89 20.61 7.89
C ILE A 200 -35.81 21.68 7.30
N LEU A 201 -35.61 22.03 6.03
CA LEU A 201 -36.49 22.97 5.30
C LEU A 201 -37.92 22.44 5.14
N LEU A 202 -38.11 21.14 4.89
CA LEU A 202 -39.43 20.52 4.80
C LEU A 202 -40.18 20.60 6.14
N ILE A 203 -39.50 20.30 7.25
CA ILE A 203 -40.12 20.40 8.59
C ILE A 203 -40.50 21.86 8.89
N LEU A 204 -39.63 22.82 8.58
CA LEU A 204 -39.93 24.25 8.76
C LEU A 204 -41.12 24.70 7.89
N ALA A 205 -41.19 24.24 6.64
CA ALA A 205 -42.31 24.55 5.75
C ALA A 205 -43.64 23.99 6.25
N LEU A 206 -43.65 22.76 6.80
CA LEU A 206 -44.85 22.15 7.38
C LEU A 206 -45.33 22.90 8.64
N ILE A 207 -44.40 23.33 9.50
CA ILE A 207 -44.73 24.16 10.67
C ILE A 207 -45.33 25.50 10.23
N ALA A 208 -44.74 26.16 9.22
CA ALA A 208 -45.27 27.40 8.68
C ALA A 208 -46.69 27.25 8.10
N LEU A 209 -46.96 26.15 7.37
CA LEU A 209 -48.29 25.85 6.84
C LEU A 209 -49.33 25.64 7.95
N GLY A 210 -48.97 24.92 9.01
CA GLY A 210 -49.87 24.70 10.16
C GLY A 210 -50.25 26.00 10.88
N ILE A 211 -49.30 26.92 11.04
CA ILE A 211 -49.55 28.24 11.65
C ILE A 211 -50.52 29.06 10.79
N VAL A 212 -50.36 29.08 9.47
CA VAL A 212 -51.26 29.83 8.57
C VAL A 212 -52.67 29.25 8.59
N ALA A 213 -52.83 27.92 8.52
CA ALA A 213 -54.14 27.28 8.54
C ALA A 213 -54.93 27.56 9.83
N SER A 214 -54.23 27.65 10.98
CA SER A 214 -54.88 27.95 12.27
C SER A 214 -55.50 29.34 12.37
N ARG A 215 -55.08 30.31 11.54
CA ARG A 215 -55.61 31.69 11.55
C ARG A 215 -56.88 31.89 10.74
N PHE A 216 -57.29 30.92 9.93
CA PHE A 216 -58.49 31.00 9.10
C PHE A 216 -59.71 30.27 9.69
N ILE A 217 -59.56 29.64 10.85
CA ILE A 217 -60.62 28.83 11.49
C ILE A 217 -61.27 29.55 12.69
N LEU A 218 -60.81 30.76 13.04
CA LEU A 218 -61.47 31.67 14.00
C LEU A 218 -62.21 32.78 13.25
#